data_AF-A0A2H0D2F9-F1
#
_entry.id   AF-A0A2H0D2F9-F1
#
_cell.length_a   1.000
_cell.length_b   1.000
_cell.length_c   1.000
_cell.angle_alpha   90.00
_cell.angle_beta   90.00
_cell.angle_gamma   90.00
#
_symmetry.space_group_name_H-M   'P 1'
#
loop_
_entity.id
_entity.type
_entity.pdbx_description
1 polymer ?
#
loop_
_entity_poly.entity_id
_entity_poly.type
_entity_poly.pdbx_seq_one_letter_code
_entity_poly.pdbx_strand_id
1 'polypeptide(L)' 'CELGFLKDKFQVRGGYKDLFLPNNEATFTFGTSIHEIDLIGGVLITFDYAYQNFIHLGSSNRFTLQLKL' A
#
# COMPACT_ATOMS: atom_id res chain seq x y z
N CYS A 1 3.91 -4.04 9.47
CA CYS A 1 3.82 -5.49 9.23
C CYS A 1 3.42 -5.69 7.77
N GLU A 2 4.06 -6.62 7.07
CA GLU A 2 3.78 -6.96 5.68
C GLU A 2 3.64 -8.47 5.57
N LEU A 3 2.60 -8.94 4.89
CA LEU A 3 2.32 -10.34 4.64
C LEU A 3 2.24 -10.55 3.13
N GLY A 4 3.17 -11.33 2.59
CA GLY A 4 3.22 -11.74 1.19
C GLY A 4 2.57 -13.10 0.97
N PHE A 5 1.82 -13.23 -0.12
CA PHE A 5 1.16 -14.44 -0.60
C PHE A 5 1.48 -14.65 -2.09
N LEU A 6 1.35 -15.88 -2.58
CA LEU A 6 1.54 -16.23 -4.01
C LEU A 6 2.91 -15.80 -4.57
N LYS A 7 4.01 -16.12 -3.86
CA LYS A 7 5.37 -15.67 -4.21
C LYS A 7 5.46 -14.13 -4.32
N ASP A 8 4.90 -13.45 -3.32
CA ASP A 8 4.87 -11.98 -3.22
C ASP A 8 4.08 -11.24 -4.32
N LYS A 9 3.32 -11.98 -5.15
CA LYS A 9 2.37 -11.39 -6.10
C LYS A 9 1.20 -10.70 -5.43
N PHE A 10 0.83 -11.11 -4.23
CA PHE A 10 -0.20 -10.45 -3.44
C PHE A 10 0.38 -10.09 -2.09
N GLN A 11 0.34 -8.82 -1.70
CA GLN A 11 0.79 -8.41 -0.39
C GLN A 11 -0.27 -7.61 0.34
N VAL A 12 -0.34 -7.83 1.65
CA VAL A 12 -1.15 -7.03 2.55
C VAL A 12 -0.22 -6.37 3.54
N ARG A 13 -0.35 -5.05 3.66
CA ARG A 13 0.45 -4.21 4.54
C ARG A 13 -0.44 -3.60 5.61
N GLY A 14 -0.04 -3.72 6.86
CA GLY A 14 -0.72 -3.12 7.99
C GLY A 14 0.29 -2.47 8.92
N GLY A 15 0.03 -1.24 9.32
CA GLY A 15 0.94 -0.48 10.16
C GLY A 15 0.19 0.38 11.15
N TYR A 16 0.78 0.50 12.34
CA TYR A 16 0.49 1.61 13.24
C TYR A 16 1.71 2.52 13.22
N LYS A 17 1.54 3.77 12.82
CA LYS A 17 2.64 4.71 12.68
C LYS A 17 2.68 5.62 13.91
N ASP A 18 3.16 5.09 15.03
CA ASP A 18 3.44 5.92 16.20
C ASP A 18 4.85 6.52 16.06
N LEU A 19 4.93 7.63 15.34
CA LEU A 19 6.11 8.49 15.42
C LEU A 19 5.94 9.24 16.75
N PHE A 20 6.80 9.02 17.74
CA PHE A 20 6.82 9.73 19.04
C PHE A 20 7.14 11.25 18.91
N LEU A 21 6.72 11.88 17.82
CA LEU A 21 6.75 13.30 17.58
C LEU A 21 5.50 13.91 18.24
N PRO A 22 5.63 15.03 18.97
CA PRO A 22 4.52 15.68 19.68
C PRO A 22 3.36 16.11 18.76
N ASN A 23 3.58 16.15 17.44
CA ASN A 23 2.58 16.45 16.41
C ASN A 23 2.35 15.27 15.46
N ASN A 24 2.37 14.03 15.98
CA ASN A 24 2.12 12.87 15.12
C ASN A 24 0.65 12.86 14.66
N GLU A 25 0.45 12.96 13.36
CA GLU A 25 -0.88 12.93 12.77
C GLU A 25 -1.23 11.58 12.17
N ALA A 26 -0.28 10.66 11.96
CA ALA A 26 -0.55 9.38 11.33
C ALA A 26 -0.84 8.31 12.40
N THR A 27 -1.93 7.57 12.23
CA THR A 27 -2.35 6.55 13.21
C THR A 27 -2.26 5.17 12.57
N PHE A 28 -3.31 4.77 11.88
CA PHE A 28 -3.46 3.44 11.32
C PHE A 28 -3.28 3.48 9.79
N THR A 29 -2.53 2.54 9.26
CA THR A 29 -2.37 2.32 7.83
C THR A 29 -2.71 0.88 7.46
N PHE A 30 -3.42 0.73 6.35
CA PHE A 30 -3.73 -0.55 5.74
C PHE A 30 -3.50 -0.44 4.24
N GLY A 31 -2.96 -1.47 3.62
CA GLY A 31 -2.75 -1.49 2.19
C GLY A 31 -2.76 -2.91 1.64
N THR A 32 -3.07 -3.00 0.37
CA THR A 32 -3.02 -4.23 -0.41
C THR A 32 -2.32 -3.94 -1.73
N SER A 33 -1.59 -4.92 -2.25
CA SER A 33 -0.89 -4.80 -3.51
C SER A 33 -0.97 -6.09 -4.30
N ILE A 34 -1.11 -5.94 -5.61
CA ILE A 34 -1.04 -7.02 -6.59
C ILE A 34 0.11 -6.71 -7.52
N HIS A 35 1.15 -7.54 -7.48
CA HIS A 35 2.39 -7.36 -8.22
C HIS A 35 2.43 -8.23 -9.47
N GLU A 36 3.06 -7.68 -10.51
CA GLU A 36 3.49 -8.43 -11.69
C GLU A 36 2.35 -9.22 -12.34
N ILE A 37 1.22 -8.54 -12.57
CA ILE A 37 0.18 -9.01 -13.47
C ILE A 37 0.73 -8.88 -14.89
N ASP A 38 0.91 -10.03 -15.54
CA ASP A 38 1.38 -10.10 -16.91
C ASP A 38 0.26 -9.68 -17.86
N LEU A 39 0.46 -8.56 -18.56
CA LEU A 39 -0.39 -8.13 -19.66
C LEU A 39 0.27 -8.48 -20.99
N ILE A 40 -0.58 -8.56 -22.01
CA ILE A 40 -0.18 -8.84 -23.40
C ILE A 40 1.04 -7.98 -23.79
N GLY A 41 2.10 -8.65 -24.22
CA GLY A 41 3.35 -8.01 -24.66
C GLY A 41 4.47 -7.97 -23.62
N GLY A 42 4.36 -8.71 -22.50
CA GLY A 42 5.40 -8.77 -21.46
C GLY A 42 5.39 -7.57 -20.53
N VAL A 43 4.33 -6.75 -20.58
CA VAL A 43 4.15 -5.60 -19.70
C VAL A 43 3.68 -6.12 -18.34
N LEU A 44 4.46 -5.87 -17.30
CA LEU A 44 4.12 -6.22 -15.94
C LEU A 44 3.43 -5.02 -15.27
N ILE A 45 2.23 -5.25 -14.74
CA ILE A 45 1.49 -4.23 -14.01
C ILE A 45 1.45 -4.57 -12.52
N THR A 46 1.70 -3.55 -11.70
CA THR A 46 1.47 -3.60 -10.27
C THR A 46 0.38 -2.59 -9.90
N PHE A 47 -0.57 -3.03 -9.09
CA PHE A 47 -1.62 -2.17 -8.53
C PHE A 47 -1.52 -2.17 -7.01
N ASP A 48 -1.47 -0.99 -6.43
CA ASP A 48 -1.45 -0.79 -4.98
C ASP A 48 -2.63 0.05 -4.54
N TYR A 49 -3.25 -0.36 -3.44
CA TYR A 49 -4.20 0.44 -2.69
C TYR A 49 -3.72 0.61 -1.26
N ALA A 50 -3.79 1.83 -0.74
CA ALA A 50 -3.46 2.12 0.64
C ALA A 50 -4.48 3.09 1.25
N TYR A 51 -4.97 2.72 2.42
CA TYR A 51 -5.76 3.54 3.31
C TYR A 51 -4.90 4.00 4.49
N GLN A 52 -5.01 5.27 4.84
CA GLN A 52 -4.35 5.85 6.00
C GLN A 52 -5.29 6.76 6.75
N ASN A 53 -5.40 6.54 8.06
CA ASN A 53 -6.15 7.41 8.96
C ASN A 53 -5.20 8.36 9.68
N PHE A 54 -5.61 9.63 9.73
CA PHE A 54 -4.91 10.71 10.39
C PHE A 54 -5.78 11.30 11.52
N ILE A 55 -5.13 11.81 12.57
CA ILE A 55 -5.83 12.38 13.73
C ILE A 55 -6.56 13.68 13.36
N HIS A 56 -5.92 14.56 12.58
CA HIS A 56 -6.46 15.88 12.24
C HIS A 56 -6.84 16.01 10.75
N LEU A 57 -6.09 15.38 9.85
CA LEU A 57 -6.32 15.44 8.40
C LEU A 57 -7.49 14.54 7.91
N GLY A 58 -8.10 13.77 8.81
CA GLY A 58 -9.13 12.80 8.47
C GLY A 58 -8.53 11.53 7.88
N SER A 59 -8.99 11.08 6.71
CA SER A 59 -8.48 9.85 6.09
C SER A 59 -8.07 10.06 4.65
N SER A 60 -7.09 9.27 4.19
CA SER A 60 -6.57 9.30 2.83
C SER A 60 -6.66 7.93 2.20
N ASN A 61 -7.12 7.91 0.95
CA ASN A 61 -7.15 6.75 0.08
C ASN A 61 -6.17 6.99 -1.06
N ARG A 62 -5.19 6.11 -1.21
CA ARG A 62 -4.17 6.18 -2.25
C ARG A 62 -4.30 4.97 -3.17
N PHE A 63 -4.39 5.25 -4.45
CA PHE A 63 -4.32 4.27 -5.52
C PHE A 63 -3.02 4.50 -6.29
N THR A 64 -2.32 3.43 -6.63
CA THR A 64 -1.08 3.53 -7.41
C THR A 64 -1.08 2.42 -8.45
N LEU A 65 -0.73 2.82 -9.68
CA LEU A 65 -0.58 1.93 -10.81
C LEU A 65 0.86 2.06 -11.29
N GLN A 66 1.56 0.95 -11.38
CA GLN A 66 2.91 0.88 -11.90
C GLN A 66 2.92 -0.01 -13.14
N LEU A 67 3.59 0.49 -14.19
CA LEU A 67 3.83 -0.22 -15.43
C LEU A 67 5.33 -0.52 -15.50
N LYS A 68 5.69 -1.77 -15.77
CA LYS A 68 7.06 -2.23 -15.96
C LYS A 68 7.14 -2.91 -17.33
N LEU A 69 8.06 -2.42 -18.15
CA LEU A 69 8.35 -2.90 -19.51
C LEU A 69 9.57 -3.82 -19.51
#